data_AF-A0A0K9HDM2-F1
#
_entry.id   AF-A0A0K9HDM2-F1
#
_cell.length_a   1.000
_cell.length_b   1.000
_cell.length_c   1.000
_cell.angle_alpha   90.00
_cell.angle_beta   90.00
_cell.angle_gamma   90.00
#
_symmetry.space_group_name_H-M   'P 1'
#
loop_
_entity.id
_entity.type
_entity.pdbx_description
1 polymer ?
#
loop_
_entity_poly.entity_id
_entity_poly.type
_entity_poly.pdbx_seq_one_letter_code
_entity_poly.pdbx_strand_id
1 'polypeptide(L)'
;MKYEYEPVLLKRWLREPRRPLLKQTVDYRAEKYQGVLERLSDRFAEVANAPISVFQEWVQQLSRREKLLLPNLYKKELPEELKKAMIESIQRHIQHERRLFRVLVDVMYETCDLDEIWKLLRYAYATHIEKIEKRLEKEKSEKWRRYLLSKDPIVYLATTAYESEKGILDELETFYLTKNFPLFKLVLIEIFQLADESFFLKEQNLYRELFVSSTNEQQQKMANALIKKCKLNHVKPLGKLIFERLQTYHRKPMLWRYVGEEEKRRFAQWIMKLQLKDFFGGVNKNHERFQYWEKFIPKLEDVVVTDERTTLIMYFHDVVIMEVLGTGAVYIYRADVFRRHFQPKIDRMLAEREQFANKAWRKVREVKRTELMDRDLTIPGGWLRHNGGWQWKFDEWLRRELGWEVRRDVLLQKETENDEGSFDAE
;
A
#
# COMPACT_ATOMS: atom_id res chain seq x y z
N MET A 1 -7.33 -8.21 59.61
CA MET A 1 -8.19 -9.05 58.76
C MET A 1 -7.87 -8.73 57.31
N LYS A 2 -7.35 -9.69 56.54
CA LYS A 2 -7.17 -9.56 55.09
C LYS A 2 -8.47 -10.02 54.42
N TYR A 3 -9.10 -9.16 53.64
CA TYR A 3 -10.23 -9.53 52.79
C TYR A 3 -9.67 -10.18 51.52
N GLU A 4 -9.81 -11.50 51.40
CA GLU A 4 -9.63 -12.19 50.12
C GLU A 4 -10.96 -12.18 49.36
N TYR A 5 -10.94 -11.61 48.16
CA TYR A 5 -12.09 -11.53 47.28
C TYR A 5 -12.30 -12.89 46.60
N GLU A 6 -13.35 -13.63 46.99
CA GLU A 6 -13.79 -14.81 46.26
C GLU A 6 -14.87 -14.45 45.22
N PRO A 7 -14.64 -14.68 43.91
CA PRO A 7 -15.58 -14.34 42.85
C PRO A 7 -16.66 -15.42 42.71
N VAL A 8 -17.45 -15.64 43.76
CA VAL A 8 -18.54 -16.64 43.75
C VAL A 8 -19.68 -16.19 42.83
N LEU A 9 -19.95 -14.89 42.75
CA LEU A 9 -21.05 -14.33 41.96
C LEU A 9 -20.80 -14.43 40.43
N LEU A 10 -19.55 -14.26 39.98
CA LEU A 10 -19.22 -14.34 38.55
C LEU A 10 -19.28 -15.77 38.02
N LYS A 11 -18.83 -16.75 38.83
CA LYS A 11 -18.90 -18.17 38.48
C LYS A 11 -20.34 -18.70 38.41
N ARG A 12 -21.26 -18.12 39.19
CA ARG A 12 -22.69 -18.46 39.13
C ARG A 12 -23.35 -17.86 37.87
N TRP A 13 -22.98 -16.64 37.50
CA TRP A 13 -23.50 -15.95 36.31
C TRP A 13 -23.13 -16.64 34.99
N LEU A 14 -21.95 -17.26 34.92
CA LEU A 14 -21.47 -17.98 33.73
C LEU A 14 -22.05 -19.40 33.56
N ARG A 15 -22.68 -19.97 34.59
CA ARG A 15 -23.15 -21.37 34.60
C ARG A 15 -24.63 -21.54 34.27
N GLU A 16 -25.42 -20.47 34.20
CA GLU A 16 -26.82 -20.57 33.81
C GLU A 16 -26.96 -20.63 32.29
N PRO A 17 -27.51 -21.72 31.71
CA PRO A 17 -27.77 -21.80 30.28
C PRO A 17 -28.94 -20.86 29.98
N ARG A 18 -28.63 -19.65 29.54
CA ARG A 18 -29.65 -18.70 29.12
C ARG A 18 -30.28 -19.21 27.83
N ARG A 19 -31.62 -19.29 27.82
CA ARG A 19 -32.38 -19.36 26.57
C ARG A 19 -31.91 -18.19 25.71
N PRO A 20 -31.59 -18.41 24.42
CA PRO A 20 -31.23 -17.32 23.54
C PRO A 20 -32.36 -16.31 23.63
N LEU A 21 -32.03 -15.09 24.07
CA LEU A 21 -32.92 -13.95 23.91
C LEU A 21 -33.30 -13.99 22.43
N LEU A 22 -34.60 -14.13 22.18
CA LEU A 22 -35.18 -14.09 20.84
C LEU A 22 -34.40 -13.06 20.04
N LYS A 23 -33.91 -13.47 18.86
CA LYS A 23 -33.53 -12.54 17.79
C LYS A 23 -34.78 -11.73 17.43
N GLN A 24 -35.18 -10.81 18.28
CA GLN A 24 -35.88 -9.63 17.83
C GLN A 24 -34.84 -8.91 16.99
N THR A 25 -34.95 -9.08 15.68
CA THR A 25 -34.55 -8.05 14.74
C THR A 25 -35.15 -6.76 15.28
N VAL A 26 -34.31 -5.94 15.89
CA VAL A 26 -34.70 -4.63 16.38
C VAL A 26 -34.91 -3.78 15.13
N ASP A 27 -36.07 -3.95 14.49
CA ASP A 27 -36.65 -2.97 13.56
C ASP A 27 -37.22 -1.81 14.39
N TYR A 28 -36.39 -1.20 15.25
CA TYR A 28 -36.72 0.09 15.86
C TYR A 28 -36.39 1.17 14.83
N ARG A 29 -37.22 1.29 13.78
CA ARG A 29 -37.35 2.55 13.05
C ARG A 29 -38.11 3.52 13.95
N ALA A 30 -37.43 4.11 14.92
CA ALA A 30 -37.99 5.21 15.67
C ALA A 30 -38.09 6.43 14.74
N GLU A 31 -39.22 6.59 14.05
CA GLU A 31 -39.55 7.75 13.19
C GLU A 31 -39.26 9.09 13.87
N LYS A 32 -39.25 9.11 15.20
CA LYS A 32 -39.00 10.28 16.06
C LYS A 32 -37.57 10.82 16.01
N TYR A 33 -36.60 10.04 15.51
CA TYR A 33 -35.18 10.42 15.48
C TYR A 33 -34.56 10.44 14.08
N GLN A 34 -35.35 10.26 13.02
CA GLN A 34 -34.81 10.35 11.66
C GLN A 34 -34.37 11.79 11.34
N GLY A 35 -33.09 11.93 10.99
CA GLY A 35 -32.52 13.21 10.56
C GLY A 35 -33.24 13.74 9.32
N VAL A 36 -33.19 15.06 9.10
CA VAL A 36 -33.75 15.67 7.87
C VAL A 36 -33.11 15.07 6.62
N LEU A 37 -31.80 14.78 6.66
CA LEU A 37 -31.07 14.16 5.56
C LEU A 37 -31.51 12.71 5.30
N GLU A 38 -31.77 11.92 6.34
CA GLU A 38 -32.23 10.53 6.20
C GLU A 38 -33.62 10.48 5.56
N ARG A 39 -34.55 11.32 6.03
CA ARG A 39 -35.89 11.44 5.41
C ARG A 39 -35.82 11.91 3.96
N LEU A 40 -34.89 12.82 3.66
CA LEU A 40 -34.65 13.29 2.29
C LEU A 40 -34.08 12.16 1.42
N SER A 41 -33.17 11.35 1.96
CA SER A 41 -32.57 10.20 1.29
C SER A 41 -33.58 9.10 1.01
N ASP A 42 -34.46 8.79 1.96
CA ASP A 42 -35.53 7.79 1.79
C ASP A 42 -36.47 8.20 0.66
N ARG A 43 -36.93 9.46 0.66
CA ARG A 43 -37.77 10.01 -0.41
C ARG A 43 -37.04 10.07 -1.75
N PHE A 44 -35.76 10.41 -1.74
CA PHE A 44 -34.96 10.41 -2.96
C PHE A 44 -34.85 9.01 -3.58
N ALA A 45 -34.76 7.95 -2.78
CA ALA A 45 -34.71 6.58 -3.30
C ALA A 45 -36.00 6.18 -4.03
N GLU A 46 -37.16 6.67 -3.57
CA GLU A 46 -38.45 6.48 -4.26
C GLU A 46 -38.50 7.24 -5.58
N VAL A 47 -38.05 8.50 -5.57
CA VAL A 47 -38.16 9.41 -6.71
C VAL A 47 -37.06 9.17 -7.76
N ALA A 48 -35.90 8.64 -7.37
CA ALA A 48 -34.78 8.36 -8.28
C ALA A 48 -35.11 7.29 -9.34
N ASN A 49 -36.08 6.42 -9.07
CA ASN A 49 -36.55 5.38 -9.99
C ASN A 49 -37.82 5.80 -10.77
N ALA A 50 -38.37 6.97 -10.47
CA ALA A 50 -39.57 7.50 -11.13
C ALA A 50 -39.19 8.33 -12.37
N PRO A 51 -40.17 8.69 -13.24
CA PRO A 51 -39.94 9.62 -14.34
C PRO A 51 -39.37 10.96 -13.85
N ILE A 52 -38.51 11.58 -14.66
CA ILE A 52 -37.78 12.81 -14.30
C ILE A 52 -38.69 13.98 -13.88
N SER A 53 -39.92 14.04 -14.41
CA SER A 53 -40.93 15.03 -14.02
C SER A 53 -41.28 14.95 -12.54
N VAL A 54 -41.40 13.74 -11.99
CA VAL A 54 -41.69 13.50 -10.57
C VAL A 54 -40.55 14.03 -9.69
N PHE A 55 -39.30 13.88 -10.13
CA PHE A 55 -38.15 14.46 -9.46
C PHE A 55 -38.19 15.99 -9.45
N GLN A 56 -38.47 16.61 -10.60
CA GLN A 56 -38.53 18.06 -10.70
C GLN A 56 -39.63 18.66 -9.82
N GLU A 57 -40.81 18.04 -9.79
CA GLU A 57 -41.92 18.45 -8.92
C GLU A 57 -41.55 18.31 -7.43
N TRP A 58 -40.99 17.17 -7.05
CA TRP A 58 -40.55 16.92 -5.67
C TRP A 58 -39.54 17.97 -5.20
N VAL A 59 -38.53 18.27 -6.02
CA VAL A 59 -37.51 19.27 -5.74
C VAL A 59 -38.11 20.67 -5.55
N GLN A 60 -39.15 21.04 -6.31
CA GLN A 60 -39.82 22.33 -6.15
C GLN A 60 -40.51 22.44 -4.79
N GLN A 61 -41.11 21.35 -4.31
CA GLN A 61 -41.82 21.26 -3.03
C GLN A 61 -40.88 21.25 -1.80
N LEU A 62 -39.58 20.99 -1.99
CA LEU A 62 -38.63 21.00 -0.88
C LEU A 62 -38.55 22.38 -0.20
N SER A 63 -38.51 22.36 1.13
CA SER A 63 -38.24 23.54 1.94
C SER A 63 -36.82 24.08 1.69
N ARG A 64 -36.56 25.33 2.08
CA ARG A 64 -35.22 25.93 1.97
C ARG A 64 -34.13 25.08 2.66
N ARG A 65 -34.44 24.48 3.82
CA ARG A 65 -33.49 23.65 4.57
C ARG A 65 -33.21 22.31 3.88
N GLU A 66 -34.23 21.73 3.23
CA GLU A 66 -34.09 20.49 2.46
C GLU A 66 -33.33 20.74 1.15
N LYS A 67 -33.60 21.84 0.46
CA LYS A 67 -32.84 22.26 -0.74
C LYS A 67 -31.36 22.49 -0.45
N LEU A 68 -31.00 22.93 0.76
CA LEU A 68 -29.61 23.01 1.22
C LEU A 68 -28.93 21.63 1.26
N LEU A 69 -29.68 20.58 1.60
CA LEU A 69 -29.16 19.22 1.78
C LEU A 69 -29.19 18.39 0.49
N LEU A 70 -29.90 18.86 -0.54
CA LEU A 70 -30.03 18.20 -1.84
C LEU A 70 -28.68 17.75 -2.44
N PRO A 71 -27.58 18.55 -2.38
CA PRO A 71 -26.29 18.10 -2.91
C PRO A 71 -25.76 16.81 -2.26
N ASN A 72 -26.08 16.54 -0.99
CA ASN A 72 -25.62 15.33 -0.30
C ASN A 72 -26.25 14.04 -0.83
N LEU A 73 -27.31 14.15 -1.65
CA LEU A 73 -27.93 13.02 -2.32
C LEU A 73 -27.27 12.66 -3.65
N TYR A 74 -26.34 13.50 -4.14
CA TYR A 74 -25.64 13.26 -5.38
C TYR A 74 -24.74 12.04 -5.27
N LYS A 75 -24.81 11.17 -6.28
CA LYS A 75 -23.89 10.03 -6.47
C LYS A 75 -23.46 9.95 -7.93
N LYS A 76 -22.22 9.56 -8.17
CA LYS A 76 -21.64 9.49 -9.51
C LYS A 76 -22.31 8.42 -10.38
N GLU A 77 -22.98 7.45 -9.79
CA GLU A 77 -23.66 6.34 -10.46
C GLU A 77 -25.12 6.64 -10.83
N LEU A 78 -25.64 7.84 -10.53
CA LEU A 78 -27.02 8.21 -10.87
C LEU A 78 -27.25 8.22 -12.40
N PRO A 79 -28.50 7.99 -12.86
CA PRO A 79 -28.86 8.16 -14.26
C PRO A 79 -28.54 9.59 -14.76
N GLU A 80 -28.02 9.70 -15.98
CA GLU A 80 -27.55 10.99 -16.53
C GLU A 80 -28.63 12.08 -16.58
N GLU A 81 -29.88 11.72 -16.90
CA GLU A 81 -31.00 12.66 -16.88
C GLU A 81 -31.28 13.21 -15.48
N LEU A 82 -31.23 12.34 -14.47
CA LEU A 82 -31.42 12.71 -13.07
C LEU A 82 -30.27 13.57 -12.55
N LYS A 83 -29.03 13.23 -12.91
CA LYS A 83 -27.85 14.05 -12.59
C LYS A 83 -28.00 15.46 -13.14
N LYS A 84 -28.32 15.61 -14.43
CA LYS A 84 -28.51 16.93 -15.07
C LYS A 84 -29.58 17.74 -14.36
N ALA A 85 -30.75 17.15 -14.11
CA ALA A 85 -31.83 17.84 -13.40
C ALA A 85 -31.44 18.25 -11.97
N MET A 86 -30.69 17.39 -11.26
CA MET A 86 -30.19 17.69 -9.92
C MET A 86 -29.18 18.84 -9.94
N ILE A 87 -28.21 18.80 -10.86
CA ILE A 87 -27.19 19.83 -11.04
C ILE A 87 -27.85 21.18 -11.36
N GLU A 88 -28.81 21.21 -12.29
CA GLU A 88 -29.55 22.44 -12.62
C GLU A 88 -30.32 23.01 -11.43
N SER A 89 -30.99 22.14 -10.66
CA SER A 89 -31.70 22.55 -9.46
C SER A 89 -30.77 23.17 -8.42
N ILE A 90 -29.63 22.51 -8.15
CA ILE A 90 -28.61 23.00 -7.23
C ILE A 90 -28.08 24.36 -7.74
N GLN A 91 -27.78 24.47 -9.03
CA GLN A 91 -27.29 25.71 -9.64
C GLN A 91 -28.25 26.89 -9.48
N ARG A 92 -29.56 26.67 -9.66
CA ARG A 92 -30.58 27.69 -9.39
C ARG A 92 -30.60 28.08 -7.91
N HIS A 93 -30.47 27.12 -7.01
CA HIS A 93 -30.48 27.40 -5.57
C HIS A 93 -29.23 28.15 -5.10
N ILE A 94 -28.07 27.90 -5.72
CA ILE A 94 -26.80 28.59 -5.43
C ILE A 94 -26.97 30.10 -5.50
N GLN A 95 -27.73 30.64 -6.46
CA GLN A 95 -27.89 32.11 -6.62
C GLN A 95 -28.42 32.81 -5.36
N HIS A 96 -29.18 32.10 -4.52
CA HIS A 96 -29.84 32.67 -3.35
C HIS A 96 -29.31 32.17 -2.00
N GLU A 97 -28.58 31.04 -1.97
CA GLU A 97 -28.14 30.42 -0.72
C GLU A 97 -26.62 30.22 -0.66
N ARG A 98 -25.92 31.16 0.01
CA ARG A 98 -24.46 31.11 0.19
C ARG A 98 -23.96 29.87 0.93
N ARG A 99 -24.78 29.29 1.82
CA ARG A 99 -24.36 28.14 2.65
C ARG A 99 -24.12 26.89 1.80
N LEU A 100 -24.67 26.83 0.59
CA LEU A 100 -24.41 25.76 -0.36
C LEU A 100 -22.94 25.62 -0.72
N PHE A 101 -22.13 26.70 -0.66
CA PHE A 101 -20.69 26.60 -0.89
C PHE A 101 -20.06 25.55 0.03
N ARG A 102 -20.31 25.60 1.34
CA ARG A 102 -19.73 24.65 2.31
C ARG A 102 -20.24 23.23 2.06
N VAL A 103 -21.53 23.07 1.77
CA VAL A 103 -22.12 21.76 1.47
C VAL A 103 -21.49 21.16 0.21
N LEU A 104 -21.29 21.96 -0.84
CA LEU A 104 -20.66 21.51 -2.08
C LEU A 104 -19.19 21.14 -1.89
N VAL A 105 -18.47 21.80 -0.98
CA VAL A 105 -17.11 21.38 -0.58
C VAL A 105 -17.17 19.95 -0.03
N ASP A 106 -18.03 19.70 0.95
CA ASP A 106 -18.14 18.37 1.58
C ASP A 106 -18.57 17.29 0.58
N VAL A 107 -19.54 17.59 -0.28
CA VAL A 107 -20.01 16.66 -1.34
C VAL A 107 -18.91 16.38 -2.35
N MET A 108 -18.13 17.40 -2.75
CA MET A 108 -17.01 17.20 -3.66
C MET A 108 -15.94 16.31 -3.01
N TYR A 109 -15.64 16.52 -1.73
CA TYR A 109 -14.67 15.73 -0.98
C TYR A 109 -15.12 14.28 -0.75
N GLU A 110 -16.43 14.07 -0.61
CA GLU A 110 -17.02 12.74 -0.45
C GLU A 110 -17.09 11.96 -1.76
N THR A 111 -17.55 12.61 -2.83
CA THR A 111 -17.77 11.95 -4.13
C THR A 111 -16.54 11.94 -5.03
N CYS A 112 -15.53 12.78 -4.73
CA CYS A 112 -14.36 13.02 -5.57
C CYS A 112 -14.72 13.39 -7.02
N ASP A 113 -15.87 14.03 -7.23
CA ASP A 113 -16.35 14.45 -8.55
C ASP A 113 -15.74 15.80 -8.95
N LEU A 114 -14.61 15.72 -9.66
CA LEU A 114 -13.87 16.87 -10.17
C LEU A 114 -14.46 17.46 -11.46
N ASP A 115 -15.54 16.87 -11.99
CA ASP A 115 -16.14 17.26 -13.26
C ASP A 115 -17.36 18.15 -13.02
N GLU A 116 -18.41 17.62 -12.39
CA GLU A 116 -19.70 18.31 -12.26
C GLU A 116 -19.83 19.08 -10.95
N ILE A 117 -19.54 18.43 -9.81
CA ILE A 117 -19.64 19.08 -8.50
C ILE A 117 -18.58 20.18 -8.35
N TRP A 118 -17.39 19.98 -8.92
CA TRP A 118 -16.36 21.01 -8.95
C TRP A 118 -16.81 22.30 -9.68
N LYS A 119 -17.52 22.18 -10.82
CA LYS A 119 -18.08 23.34 -11.53
C LYS A 119 -19.10 24.07 -10.67
N LEU A 120 -20.00 23.34 -10.00
CA LEU A 120 -20.98 23.93 -9.08
C LEU A 120 -20.33 24.61 -7.89
N LEU A 121 -19.28 24.01 -7.32
CA LEU A 121 -18.52 24.58 -6.21
C LEU A 121 -17.87 25.91 -6.62
N ARG A 122 -17.21 25.96 -7.78
CA ARG A 122 -16.63 27.18 -8.35
C ARG A 122 -17.68 28.26 -8.59
N TYR A 123 -18.83 27.88 -9.16
CA TYR A 123 -19.95 28.79 -9.38
C TYR A 123 -20.52 29.33 -8.06
N ALA A 124 -20.67 28.49 -7.04
CA ALA A 124 -21.14 28.90 -5.71
C ALA A 124 -20.20 29.91 -5.04
N TYR A 125 -18.90 29.68 -5.16
CA TYR A 125 -17.90 30.59 -4.64
C TYR A 125 -17.91 31.93 -5.37
N ALA A 126 -17.87 31.92 -6.70
CA ALA A 126 -17.87 33.14 -7.51
C ALA A 126 -19.12 34.00 -7.26
N THR A 127 -20.28 33.37 -7.12
CA THR A 127 -21.56 34.06 -6.85
C THR A 127 -21.59 34.76 -5.50
N HIS A 128 -20.89 34.24 -4.48
CA HIS A 128 -20.96 34.73 -3.11
C HIS A 128 -19.61 35.17 -2.53
N ILE A 129 -18.63 35.49 -3.38
CA ILE A 129 -17.24 35.74 -3.00
C ILE A 129 -17.11 36.73 -1.85
N GLU A 130 -17.74 37.90 -1.95
CA GLU A 130 -17.69 38.95 -0.92
C GLU A 130 -18.20 38.46 0.44
N LYS A 131 -19.25 37.63 0.45
CA LYS A 131 -19.89 37.14 1.68
C LYS A 131 -19.13 35.97 2.29
N ILE A 132 -18.46 35.16 1.47
CA ILE A 132 -17.65 34.01 1.90
C ILE A 132 -16.35 34.52 2.50
N GLU A 133 -15.64 35.40 1.78
CA GLU A 133 -14.32 35.90 2.18
C GLU A 133 -14.37 36.88 3.35
N LYS A 134 -15.49 37.57 3.59
CA LYS A 134 -15.64 38.47 4.75
C LYS A 134 -15.35 37.79 6.10
N ARG A 135 -15.47 36.47 6.18
CA ARG A 135 -15.20 35.68 7.40
C ARG A 135 -13.86 34.96 7.38
N LEU A 136 -13.10 35.08 6.30
CA LEU A 136 -11.82 34.42 6.12
C LEU A 136 -10.70 35.45 6.27
N GLU A 137 -9.58 35.00 6.83
CA GLU A 137 -8.34 35.77 6.78
C GLU A 137 -7.93 35.98 5.32
N LYS A 138 -7.21 37.07 5.05
CA LYS A 138 -6.79 37.44 3.69
C LYS A 138 -5.98 36.33 3.02
N GLU A 139 -5.02 35.75 3.75
CA GLU A 139 -4.19 34.63 3.26
C GLU A 139 -5.05 33.41 2.88
N LYS A 140 -6.00 33.03 3.74
CA LYS A 140 -6.92 31.90 3.48
C LYS A 140 -7.79 32.17 2.26
N SER A 141 -8.28 33.40 2.11
CA SER A 141 -9.09 33.80 0.96
C SER A 141 -8.31 33.67 -0.36
N GLU A 142 -7.05 34.12 -0.38
CA GLU A 142 -6.17 33.99 -1.55
C GLU A 142 -5.90 32.52 -1.90
N LYS A 143 -5.65 31.67 -0.89
CA LYS A 143 -5.50 30.22 -1.07
C LYS A 143 -6.74 29.57 -1.67
N TRP A 144 -7.94 29.90 -1.17
CA TRP A 144 -9.21 29.42 -1.73
C TRP A 144 -9.45 29.85 -3.17
N ARG A 145 -9.13 31.11 -3.51
CA ARG A 145 -9.22 31.60 -4.91
C ARG A 145 -8.34 30.79 -5.84
N ARG A 146 -7.07 30.59 -5.48
CA ARG A 146 -6.11 29.82 -6.28
C ARG A 146 -6.53 28.37 -6.43
N TYR A 147 -6.99 27.75 -5.35
CA TYR A 147 -7.51 26.38 -5.36
C TYR A 147 -8.67 26.22 -6.35
N LEU A 148 -9.68 27.10 -6.28
CA LEU A 148 -10.86 27.04 -7.14
C LEU A 148 -10.58 27.44 -8.60
N LEU A 149 -9.45 28.09 -8.87
CA LEU A 149 -8.97 28.38 -10.22
C LEU A 149 -8.05 27.28 -10.78
N SER A 150 -7.61 26.34 -9.95
CA SER A 150 -6.73 25.27 -10.39
C SER A 150 -7.39 24.39 -11.46
N LYS A 151 -6.57 23.97 -12.43
CA LYS A 151 -6.98 22.94 -13.40
C LYS A 151 -7.05 21.56 -12.74
N ASP A 152 -6.16 21.30 -11.79
CA ASP A 152 -6.12 20.08 -11.01
C ASP A 152 -6.21 20.43 -9.51
N PRO A 153 -7.39 20.28 -8.89
CA PRO A 153 -7.58 20.61 -7.48
C PRO A 153 -6.80 19.68 -6.55
N ILE A 154 -6.58 18.41 -6.91
CA ILE A 154 -5.87 17.45 -6.07
C ILE A 154 -4.39 17.80 -6.03
N VAL A 155 -3.78 18.03 -7.19
CA VAL A 155 -2.36 18.42 -7.29
C VAL A 155 -2.12 19.76 -6.59
N TYR A 156 -3.05 20.71 -6.71
CA TYR A 156 -2.95 21.99 -6.01
C TYR A 156 -2.93 21.81 -4.48
N LEU A 157 -3.87 21.03 -3.94
CA LEU A 157 -3.93 20.75 -2.50
C LEU A 157 -2.68 20.01 -2.02
N ALA A 158 -2.21 19.03 -2.80
CA ALA A 158 -1.02 18.26 -2.48
C ALA A 158 0.24 19.13 -2.43
N THR A 159 0.45 19.96 -3.45
CA THR A 159 1.60 20.89 -3.51
C THR A 159 1.56 21.89 -2.37
N THR A 160 0.39 22.51 -2.14
CA THR A 160 0.22 23.50 -1.07
C THR A 160 0.45 22.90 0.31
N ALA A 161 -0.04 21.68 0.55
CA ALA A 161 0.13 20.98 1.83
C ALA A 161 1.57 20.48 2.05
N TYR A 162 2.25 20.05 0.99
CA TYR A 162 3.65 19.62 1.06
C TYR A 162 4.60 20.79 1.34
N GLU A 163 4.37 21.95 0.73
CA GLU A 163 5.19 23.17 0.90
C GLU A 163 4.88 23.95 2.19
N SER A 164 3.83 23.57 2.93
CA SER A 164 3.40 24.33 4.11
C SER A 164 4.26 24.07 5.34
N GLU A 165 4.70 25.15 5.99
CA GLU A 165 5.42 25.11 7.26
C GLU A 165 4.54 24.65 8.44
N LYS A 166 3.21 24.75 8.31
CA LYS A 166 2.24 24.36 9.37
C LYS A 166 2.06 22.84 9.47
N GLY A 167 2.55 22.09 8.48
CA GLY A 167 2.32 20.66 8.36
C GLY A 167 1.09 20.31 7.53
N ILE A 168 1.06 19.09 6.99
CA ILE A 168 0.06 18.66 6.00
C ILE A 168 -1.36 18.74 6.53
N LEU A 169 -1.59 18.23 7.75
CA LEU A 169 -2.95 18.15 8.30
C LEU A 169 -3.53 19.55 8.52
N ASP A 170 -2.76 20.42 9.18
CA ASP A 170 -3.19 21.79 9.48
C ASP A 170 -3.43 22.61 8.20
N GLU A 171 -2.60 22.40 7.16
CA GLU A 171 -2.81 23.07 5.87
C GLU A 171 -4.07 22.56 5.17
N LEU A 172 -4.31 21.25 5.12
CA LEU A 172 -5.51 20.68 4.50
C LEU A 172 -6.80 21.06 5.26
N GLU A 173 -6.72 21.23 6.58
CA GLU A 173 -7.84 21.74 7.38
C GLU A 173 -8.23 23.18 7.02
N THR A 174 -7.30 23.99 6.50
CA THR A 174 -7.66 25.33 5.96
C THR A 174 -8.59 25.27 4.75
N PHE A 175 -8.57 24.13 4.04
CA PHE A 175 -9.47 23.80 2.95
C PHE A 175 -10.66 22.95 3.41
N TYR A 176 -10.87 22.80 4.72
CA TYR A 176 -11.87 21.92 5.33
C TYR A 176 -11.72 20.42 4.99
N LEU A 177 -10.54 20.01 4.51
CA LEU A 177 -10.29 18.62 4.13
C LEU A 177 -9.70 17.87 5.32
N THR A 178 -10.48 16.95 5.87
CA THR A 178 -10.09 16.10 7.01
C THR A 178 -9.92 14.64 6.59
N LYS A 179 -9.31 13.82 7.45
CA LYS A 179 -9.04 12.39 7.21
C LYS A 179 -10.27 11.54 6.87
N ASN A 180 -11.47 12.03 7.20
CA ASN A 180 -12.72 11.30 6.99
C ASN A 180 -13.17 11.27 5.53
N PHE A 181 -12.68 12.21 4.71
CA PHE A 181 -13.09 12.32 3.33
C PHE A 181 -12.23 11.43 2.41
N PRO A 182 -12.83 10.73 1.43
CA PRO A 182 -12.09 10.01 0.39
C PRO A 182 -11.06 10.87 -0.35
N LEU A 183 -11.36 12.15 -0.62
CA LEU A 183 -10.42 13.06 -1.30
C LEU A 183 -9.11 13.25 -0.53
N PHE A 184 -9.14 13.19 0.81
CA PHE A 184 -7.93 13.34 1.64
C PHE A 184 -6.89 12.29 1.28
N LYS A 185 -7.33 11.06 1.05
CA LYS A 185 -6.45 9.96 0.63
C LYS A 185 -5.88 10.16 -0.77
N LEU A 186 -6.66 10.71 -1.69
CA LEU A 186 -6.17 11.02 -3.04
C LEU A 186 -5.09 12.12 -2.98
N VAL A 187 -5.32 13.17 -2.19
CA VAL A 187 -4.35 14.24 -1.96
C VAL A 187 -3.07 13.69 -1.31
N LEU A 188 -3.16 12.84 -0.28
CA LEU A 188 -1.98 12.23 0.33
C LEU A 188 -1.16 11.36 -0.65
N ILE A 189 -1.83 10.58 -1.51
CA ILE A 189 -1.14 9.79 -2.54
C ILE A 189 -0.39 10.70 -3.51
N GLU A 190 -0.97 11.85 -3.86
CA GLU A 190 -0.33 12.85 -4.71
C GLU A 190 0.86 13.51 -3.99
N ILE A 191 0.74 13.82 -2.69
CA ILE A 191 1.87 14.30 -1.88
C ILE A 191 3.03 13.30 -1.92
N PHE A 192 2.77 11.99 -1.81
CA PHE A 192 3.84 10.99 -1.88
C PHE A 192 4.56 10.95 -3.23
N GLN A 193 3.91 11.35 -4.33
CA GLN A 193 4.58 11.45 -5.63
C GLN A 193 5.52 12.66 -5.72
N LEU A 194 5.17 13.75 -5.02
CA LEU A 194 5.97 14.98 -4.92
C LEU A 194 7.11 14.86 -3.90
N ALA A 195 6.87 14.11 -2.84
CA ALA A 195 7.74 14.00 -1.67
C ALA A 195 9.17 13.55 -2.01
N ASP A 196 10.11 14.11 -1.25
CA ASP A 196 11.52 13.73 -1.20
C ASP A 196 11.79 12.71 -0.09
N GLU A 197 13.03 12.23 -0.01
CA GLU A 197 13.42 11.23 1.00
C GLU A 197 13.21 11.71 2.44
N SER A 198 13.46 13.00 2.72
CA SER A 198 13.32 13.57 4.06
C SER A 198 11.89 13.47 4.59
N PHE A 199 10.91 13.66 3.70
CA PHE A 199 9.50 13.49 4.00
C PHE A 199 9.17 12.07 4.44
N PHE A 200 9.61 11.05 3.68
CA PHE A 200 9.33 9.65 4.02
C PHE A 200 9.97 9.24 5.33
N LEU A 201 11.12 9.81 5.70
CA LEU A 201 11.77 9.56 6.98
C LEU A 201 11.01 10.18 8.15
N LYS A 202 10.48 11.39 7.99
CA LYS A 202 9.70 12.10 9.03
C LYS A 202 8.30 11.51 9.21
N GLU A 203 7.61 11.21 8.11
CA GLU A 203 6.19 10.83 8.10
C GLU A 203 5.96 9.32 7.89
N GLN A 204 6.86 8.48 8.41
CA GLN A 204 6.79 7.01 8.25
C GLN A 204 5.45 6.42 8.71
N ASN A 205 4.92 6.90 9.84
CA ASN A 205 3.67 6.37 10.40
C ASN A 205 2.48 6.69 9.49
N LEU A 206 2.41 7.91 8.96
CA LEU A 206 1.37 8.32 8.02
C LEU A 206 1.40 7.46 6.75
N TYR A 207 2.60 7.21 6.21
CA TYR A 207 2.76 6.31 5.06
C TYR A 207 2.26 4.90 5.38
N ARG A 208 2.64 4.32 6.52
CA ARG A 208 2.23 2.96 6.93
C ARG A 208 0.71 2.83 7.07
N GLU A 209 0.08 3.75 7.78
CA GLU A 209 -1.38 3.76 7.99
C GLU A 209 -2.12 3.81 6.66
N LEU A 210 -1.69 4.70 5.76
CA LEU A 210 -2.32 4.83 4.45
C LEU A 210 -2.07 3.61 3.58
N PHE A 211 -0.85 3.07 3.57
CA PHE A 211 -0.49 1.92 2.76
C PHE A 211 -1.32 0.69 3.14
N VAL A 212 -1.52 0.43 4.45
CA VAL A 212 -2.30 -0.71 4.94
C VAL A 212 -3.78 -0.58 4.61
N SER A 213 -4.34 0.63 4.65
CA SER A 213 -5.74 0.91 4.34
C SER A 213 -6.00 1.17 2.84
N SER A 214 -4.98 1.04 1.99
CA SER A 214 -5.04 1.32 0.56
C SER A 214 -5.46 0.12 -0.30
N THR A 215 -6.07 0.43 -1.45
CA THR A 215 -6.31 -0.58 -2.48
C THR A 215 -4.97 -1.00 -3.11
N ASN A 216 -4.94 -2.14 -3.79
CA ASN A 216 -3.73 -2.65 -4.43
C ASN A 216 -3.15 -1.63 -5.44
N GLU A 217 -3.98 -0.99 -6.26
CA GLU A 217 -3.54 0.05 -7.18
C GLU A 217 -2.87 1.23 -6.46
N GLN A 218 -3.47 1.69 -5.36
CA GLN A 218 -2.92 2.79 -4.57
C GLN A 218 -1.59 2.39 -3.90
N GLN A 219 -1.52 1.18 -3.35
CA GLN A 219 -0.27 0.63 -2.78
C GLN A 219 0.86 0.60 -3.81
N GLN A 220 0.57 0.20 -5.06
CA GLN A 220 1.57 0.20 -6.12
C GLN A 220 2.05 1.62 -6.47
N LYS A 221 1.15 2.59 -6.58
CA LYS A 221 1.53 4.00 -6.82
C LYS A 221 2.40 4.54 -5.68
N MET A 222 2.04 4.24 -4.43
CA MET A 222 2.83 4.60 -3.25
C MET A 222 4.20 3.92 -3.20
N ALA A 223 4.27 2.64 -3.59
CA ALA A 223 5.51 1.89 -3.64
C ALA A 223 6.43 2.44 -4.74
N ASN A 224 5.89 2.70 -5.92
CA ASN A 224 6.61 3.31 -7.04
C ASN A 224 7.24 4.65 -6.63
N ALA A 225 6.47 5.52 -5.99
CA ALA A 225 6.96 6.82 -5.53
C ALA A 225 8.11 6.67 -4.51
N LEU A 226 7.95 5.82 -3.50
CA LEU A 226 8.97 5.60 -2.48
C LEU A 226 10.25 4.99 -3.07
N ILE A 227 10.13 3.96 -3.91
CA ILE A 227 11.29 3.31 -4.53
C ILE A 227 12.03 4.30 -5.43
N LYS A 228 11.29 5.08 -6.22
CA LYS A 228 11.88 6.05 -7.14
C LYS A 228 12.61 7.20 -6.42
N LYS A 229 12.09 7.66 -5.28
CA LYS A 229 12.52 8.89 -4.62
C LYS A 229 13.51 8.69 -3.48
N CYS A 230 13.52 7.52 -2.84
CA CYS A 230 14.32 7.27 -1.64
C CYS A 230 15.45 6.29 -1.91
N LYS A 231 16.51 6.35 -1.08
CA LYS A 231 17.46 5.25 -0.95
C LYS A 231 16.83 4.19 -0.05
N LEU A 232 16.70 2.96 -0.55
CA LEU A 232 15.91 1.93 0.13
C LEU A 232 16.48 1.54 1.50
N ASN A 233 17.78 1.74 1.70
CA ASN A 233 18.44 1.51 2.99
C ASN A 233 17.99 2.50 4.08
N HIS A 234 17.77 3.77 3.75
CA HIS A 234 17.30 4.76 4.72
C HIS A 234 15.85 4.52 5.13
N VAL A 235 15.02 4.05 4.20
CA VAL A 235 13.60 3.75 4.42
C VAL A 235 13.32 2.25 4.55
N LYS A 236 14.29 1.47 5.03
CA LYS A 236 14.22 0.01 5.19
C LYS A 236 12.92 -0.47 5.86
N PRO A 237 12.40 0.17 6.92
CA PRO A 237 11.16 -0.27 7.54
C PRO A 237 9.92 -0.13 6.64
N LEU A 238 9.88 0.88 5.76
CA LEU A 238 8.82 1.06 4.77
C LEU A 238 9.00 0.10 3.58
N GLY A 239 10.24 -0.11 3.12
CA GLY A 239 10.56 -1.10 2.09
C GLY A 239 10.16 -2.51 2.49
N LYS A 240 10.41 -2.90 3.75
CA LYS A 240 9.94 -4.19 4.30
C LYS A 240 8.41 -4.32 4.28
N LEU A 241 7.68 -3.26 4.65
CA LEU A 241 6.21 -3.25 4.58
C LEU A 241 5.70 -3.47 3.14
N ILE A 242 6.33 -2.81 2.16
CA ILE A 242 6.01 -3.00 0.73
C ILE A 242 6.22 -4.47 0.35
N PHE A 243 7.35 -5.06 0.73
CA PHE A 243 7.65 -6.46 0.44
C PHE A 243 6.68 -7.43 1.11
N GLU A 244 6.30 -7.21 2.37
CA GLU A 244 5.34 -8.06 3.07
C GLU A 244 3.97 -8.07 2.38
N ARG A 245 3.50 -6.92 1.88
CA ARG A 245 2.17 -6.76 1.28
C ARG A 245 2.12 -7.08 -0.21
N LEU A 246 3.06 -6.58 -0.99
CA LEU A 246 3.07 -6.74 -2.45
C LEU A 246 3.96 -7.89 -2.94
N GLN A 247 4.83 -8.44 -2.07
CA GLN A 247 5.82 -9.46 -2.42
C GLN A 247 6.76 -9.00 -3.54
N THR A 248 7.72 -9.83 -3.96
CA THR A 248 8.60 -9.51 -5.10
C THR A 248 7.85 -9.65 -6.42
N TYR A 249 8.15 -8.74 -7.36
CA TYR A 249 7.53 -8.76 -8.68
C TYR A 249 7.83 -10.06 -9.46
N HIS A 250 9.00 -10.69 -9.28
CA HIS A 250 9.29 -11.97 -9.94
C HIS A 250 8.33 -13.08 -9.51
N ARG A 251 7.97 -13.14 -8.22
CA ARG A 251 7.05 -14.14 -7.69
C ARG A 251 5.60 -13.80 -7.99
N LYS A 252 5.27 -12.51 -8.02
CA LYS A 252 3.90 -12.02 -8.25
C LYS A 252 3.89 -10.79 -9.18
N PRO A 253 4.22 -10.97 -10.48
CA PRO A 253 4.34 -9.84 -11.41
C PRO A 253 3.01 -9.11 -11.61
N MET A 254 1.89 -9.84 -11.47
CA MET A 254 0.54 -9.28 -11.52
C MET A 254 0.23 -8.26 -10.42
N LEU A 255 0.98 -8.25 -9.32
CA LEU A 255 0.84 -7.28 -8.22
C LEU A 255 1.61 -5.97 -8.45
N TRP A 256 2.33 -5.84 -9.56
CA TRP A 256 3.17 -4.69 -9.88
C TRP A 256 2.87 -4.19 -11.30
N ARG A 257 1.65 -3.74 -11.56
CA ARG A 257 1.22 -3.14 -12.84
C ARG A 257 1.56 -1.66 -12.96
N TYR A 258 1.53 -0.91 -11.85
CA TYR A 258 1.70 0.55 -11.81
C TYR A 258 3.06 1.00 -11.29
N VAL A 259 4.04 0.08 -11.28
CA VAL A 259 5.43 0.39 -10.91
C VAL A 259 6.29 0.22 -12.14
N GLY A 260 7.26 1.12 -12.36
CA GLY A 260 8.18 1.03 -13.49
C GLY A 260 9.10 -0.20 -13.42
N GLU A 261 9.57 -0.66 -14.57
CA GLU A 261 10.45 -1.85 -14.66
C GLU A 261 11.80 -1.63 -13.98
N GLU A 262 12.30 -0.39 -13.98
CA GLU A 262 13.54 -0.03 -13.30
C GLU A 262 13.37 -0.10 -11.78
N GLU A 263 12.30 0.48 -11.24
CA GLU A 263 11.96 0.44 -9.83
C GLU A 263 11.72 -0.99 -9.34
N LYS A 264 11.06 -1.82 -10.14
CA LYS A 264 10.88 -3.27 -9.85
C LYS A 264 12.23 -3.96 -9.69
N ARG A 265 13.13 -3.81 -10.68
CA ARG A 265 14.46 -4.45 -10.66
C ARG A 265 15.26 -4.00 -9.46
N ARG A 266 15.34 -2.69 -9.22
CA ARG A 266 16.04 -2.10 -8.09
C ARG A 266 15.49 -2.62 -6.75
N PHE A 267 14.17 -2.62 -6.57
CA PHE A 267 13.55 -3.12 -5.34
C PHE A 267 13.80 -4.62 -5.13
N ALA A 268 13.75 -5.43 -6.18
CA ALA A 268 14.06 -6.86 -6.06
C ALA A 268 15.53 -7.09 -5.67
N GLN A 269 16.47 -6.39 -6.30
CA GLN A 269 17.89 -6.48 -5.95
C GLN A 269 18.13 -6.10 -4.50
N TRP A 270 17.52 -5.02 -4.03
CA TRP A 270 17.58 -4.60 -2.63
C TRP A 270 17.01 -5.65 -1.66
N ILE A 271 15.84 -6.24 -1.98
CA ILE A 271 15.26 -7.32 -1.18
C ILE A 271 16.14 -8.56 -1.17
N MET A 272 16.69 -8.97 -2.32
CA MET A 272 17.61 -10.10 -2.40
C MET A 272 18.86 -9.88 -1.56
N LYS A 273 19.42 -8.66 -1.60
CA LYS A 273 20.54 -8.26 -0.75
C LYS A 273 20.21 -8.40 0.74
N LEU A 274 19.03 -7.94 1.16
CA LEU A 274 18.55 -8.10 2.54
C LEU A 274 18.38 -9.57 2.92
N GLN A 275 17.77 -10.39 2.06
CA GLN A 275 17.57 -11.81 2.33
C GLN A 275 18.89 -12.57 2.45
N LEU A 276 19.88 -12.26 1.60
CA LEU A 276 21.23 -12.81 1.71
C LEU A 276 21.92 -12.35 3.00
N LYS A 277 21.86 -11.05 3.33
CA LYS A 277 22.43 -10.53 4.58
C LYS A 277 21.79 -11.19 5.80
N ASP A 278 20.47 -11.31 5.84
CA ASP A 278 19.73 -11.95 6.93
C ASP A 278 20.07 -13.45 7.06
N PHE A 279 20.25 -14.15 5.94
CA PHE A 279 20.65 -15.57 5.93
C PHE A 279 22.07 -15.77 6.49
N PHE A 280 23.04 -14.97 6.06
CA PHE A 280 24.43 -15.09 6.51
C PHE A 280 24.68 -14.44 7.89
N GLY A 281 23.90 -13.42 8.27
CA GLY A 281 24.06 -12.63 9.49
C GLY A 281 23.70 -13.38 10.78
N GLY A 282 22.85 -14.40 10.72
CA GLY A 282 22.54 -15.27 11.88
C GLY A 282 23.74 -16.10 12.37
N VAL A 283 24.84 -16.13 11.62
CA VAL A 283 26.06 -16.85 11.95
C VAL A 283 27.18 -15.82 12.06
N ASN A 284 27.56 -15.49 13.30
CA ASN A 284 28.57 -14.47 13.70
C ASN A 284 30.01 -14.71 13.16
N LYS A 285 30.18 -15.41 12.03
CA LYS A 285 31.46 -15.72 11.35
C LYS A 285 31.42 -15.57 9.81
N ASN A 286 30.31 -15.12 9.20
CA ASN A 286 30.05 -15.31 7.75
C ASN A 286 30.08 -14.05 6.85
N HIS A 287 30.87 -13.04 7.20
CA HIS A 287 31.02 -11.87 6.33
C HIS A 287 31.59 -12.23 4.94
N GLU A 288 32.52 -13.18 4.85
CA GLU A 288 33.19 -13.52 3.58
C GLU A 288 32.27 -14.19 2.55
N ARG A 289 31.34 -15.06 2.99
CA ARG A 289 30.41 -15.74 2.06
C ARG A 289 29.37 -14.77 1.52
N PHE A 290 28.86 -13.90 2.39
CA PHE A 290 27.98 -12.82 1.96
C PHE A 290 28.69 -11.91 0.96
N GLN A 291 29.90 -11.42 1.28
CA GLN A 291 30.69 -10.59 0.38
C GLN A 291 30.97 -11.25 -0.98
N TYR A 292 31.17 -12.57 -0.99
CA TYR A 292 31.38 -13.32 -2.22
C TYR A 292 30.11 -13.40 -3.07
N TRP A 293 28.96 -13.75 -2.47
CA TRP A 293 27.69 -13.90 -3.21
C TRP A 293 27.05 -12.57 -3.57
N GLU A 294 27.30 -11.50 -2.80
CA GLU A 294 26.82 -10.13 -3.05
C GLU A 294 27.15 -9.66 -4.48
N LYS A 295 28.34 -9.98 -5.01
CA LYS A 295 28.74 -9.57 -6.35
C LYS A 295 27.88 -10.16 -7.48
N PHE A 296 27.10 -11.21 -7.20
CA PHE A 296 26.24 -11.88 -8.18
C PHE A 296 24.76 -11.48 -8.10
N ILE A 297 24.38 -10.59 -7.18
CA ILE A 297 22.99 -10.08 -7.05
C ILE A 297 22.45 -9.51 -8.39
N PRO A 298 23.22 -8.81 -9.23
CA PRO A 298 22.73 -8.34 -10.53
C PRO A 298 22.23 -9.45 -11.48
N LYS A 299 22.73 -10.68 -11.33
CA LYS A 299 22.33 -11.85 -12.12
C LYS A 299 21.29 -12.73 -11.43
N LEU A 300 20.99 -12.44 -10.17
CA LEU A 300 20.14 -13.26 -9.32
C LEU A 300 18.66 -12.98 -9.65
N GLU A 301 17.91 -14.03 -9.96
CA GLU A 301 16.48 -13.93 -10.29
C GLU A 301 15.62 -14.07 -9.03
N ASP A 302 15.98 -14.99 -8.12
CA ASP A 302 15.26 -15.21 -6.86
C ASP A 302 16.13 -15.90 -5.79
N VAL A 303 15.68 -15.81 -4.53
CA VAL A 303 16.32 -16.44 -3.37
C VAL A 303 15.29 -17.10 -2.46
N VAL A 304 15.47 -18.39 -2.19
CA VAL A 304 14.61 -19.15 -1.27
C VAL A 304 15.43 -19.73 -0.12
N VAL A 305 14.99 -19.48 1.11
CA VAL A 305 15.58 -20.04 2.32
C VAL A 305 14.72 -21.20 2.83
N THR A 306 15.35 -22.36 3.07
CA THR A 306 14.72 -23.60 3.54
C THR A 306 15.51 -24.22 4.70
N ASP A 307 15.01 -25.35 5.20
CA ASP A 307 15.67 -26.20 6.20
C ASP A 307 16.05 -25.43 7.47
N GLU A 308 15.07 -24.77 8.09
CA GLU A 308 15.22 -23.98 9.32
C GLU A 308 16.28 -22.88 9.21
N ARG A 309 16.36 -22.25 8.03
CA ARG A 309 17.36 -21.24 7.66
C ARG A 309 18.79 -21.76 7.58
N THR A 310 18.98 -23.05 7.32
CA THR A 310 20.32 -23.63 7.10
C THR A 310 20.66 -23.80 5.62
N THR A 311 19.68 -23.71 4.72
CA THR A 311 19.89 -23.87 3.28
C THR A 311 19.35 -22.67 2.51
N LEU A 312 20.17 -22.15 1.60
CA LEU A 312 19.85 -21.03 0.72
C LEU A 312 19.90 -21.51 -0.72
N ILE A 313 18.84 -21.25 -1.46
CA ILE A 313 18.69 -21.59 -2.88
C ILE A 313 18.67 -20.29 -3.65
N MET A 314 19.67 -20.09 -4.51
CA MET A 314 19.85 -18.93 -5.36
C MET A 314 19.53 -19.31 -6.80
N TYR A 315 18.53 -18.66 -7.38
CA TYR A 315 18.10 -18.89 -8.75
C TYR A 315 18.78 -17.90 -9.68
N PHE A 316 19.47 -18.43 -10.67
CA PHE A 316 20.00 -17.69 -11.81
C PHE A 316 19.31 -18.21 -13.09
N HIS A 317 19.47 -17.49 -14.18
CA HIS A 317 18.80 -17.81 -15.44
C HIS A 317 19.08 -19.24 -15.93
N ASP A 318 20.34 -19.65 -15.86
CA ASP A 318 20.92 -20.88 -16.38
C ASP A 318 21.14 -21.96 -15.31
N VAL A 319 21.35 -21.56 -14.05
CA VAL A 319 21.67 -22.48 -12.95
C VAL A 319 20.92 -22.15 -11.65
N VAL A 320 20.83 -23.15 -10.78
CA VAL A 320 20.38 -22.99 -9.39
C VAL A 320 21.52 -23.39 -8.47
N ILE A 321 21.92 -22.47 -7.59
CA ILE A 321 23.00 -22.67 -6.63
C ILE A 321 22.40 -22.86 -5.23
N MET A 322 22.69 -24.00 -4.60
CA MET A 322 22.28 -24.30 -3.24
C MET A 322 23.49 -24.21 -2.28
N GLU A 323 23.44 -23.25 -1.36
CA GLU A 323 24.40 -23.03 -0.29
C GLU A 323 23.89 -23.67 1.02
N VAL A 324 24.73 -24.49 1.66
CA VAL A 324 24.38 -25.19 2.90
C VAL A 324 25.26 -24.72 4.07
N LEU A 325 24.63 -24.10 5.07
CA LEU A 325 25.28 -23.73 6.33
C LEU A 325 25.65 -24.96 7.16
N GLY A 326 26.67 -24.81 7.99
CA GLY A 326 27.25 -25.89 8.81
C GLY A 326 28.25 -26.76 8.06
N THR A 327 27.90 -27.27 6.88
CA THR A 327 28.84 -28.09 6.06
C THR A 327 29.74 -27.24 5.17
N GLY A 328 29.29 -26.04 4.78
CA GLY A 328 30.02 -25.20 3.83
C GLY A 328 30.11 -25.80 2.45
N ALA A 329 29.16 -26.64 2.05
CA ALA A 329 29.06 -27.19 0.70
C ALA A 329 28.12 -26.36 -0.17
N VAL A 330 28.45 -26.29 -1.45
CA VAL A 330 27.65 -25.63 -2.50
C VAL A 330 27.36 -26.64 -3.60
N TYR A 331 26.10 -26.70 -4.03
CA TYR A 331 25.64 -27.58 -5.09
C TYR A 331 25.09 -26.73 -6.23
N ILE A 332 25.57 -26.98 -7.44
CA ILE A 332 25.20 -26.21 -8.63
C ILE A 332 24.49 -27.13 -9.61
N TYR A 333 23.23 -26.82 -9.87
CA TYR A 333 22.35 -27.55 -10.78
C TYR A 333 22.07 -26.71 -12.01
N ARG A 334 21.87 -27.35 -13.17
CA ARG A 334 21.25 -26.65 -14.28
C ARG A 334 19.81 -26.27 -13.92
N ALA A 335 19.35 -25.09 -14.34
CA ALA A 335 18.04 -24.59 -13.96
C ALA A 335 16.89 -25.49 -14.43
N ASP A 336 16.99 -26.10 -15.61
CA ASP A 336 16.01 -27.04 -16.15
C ASP A 336 15.95 -28.35 -15.36
N VAL A 337 17.10 -28.88 -14.96
CA VAL A 337 17.19 -30.09 -14.13
C VAL A 337 16.60 -29.81 -12.74
N PHE A 338 16.98 -28.70 -12.11
CA PHE A 338 16.46 -28.33 -10.80
C PHE A 338 14.93 -28.13 -10.82
N ARG A 339 14.43 -27.45 -11.86
CA ARG A 339 12.99 -27.25 -12.08
C ARG A 339 12.23 -28.57 -12.19
N ARG A 340 12.80 -29.58 -12.85
CA ARG A 340 12.14 -30.88 -13.03
C ARG A 340 12.11 -31.71 -11.75
N HIS A 341 13.19 -31.72 -10.98
CA HIS A 341 13.37 -32.68 -9.87
C HIS A 341 13.04 -32.10 -8.48
N PHE A 342 13.27 -30.80 -8.27
CA PHE A 342 13.25 -30.20 -6.93
C PHE A 342 12.23 -29.09 -6.76
N GLN A 343 11.98 -28.28 -7.79
CA GLN A 343 11.06 -27.15 -7.73
C GLN A 343 9.65 -27.50 -7.23
N PRO A 344 9.01 -28.63 -7.61
CA PRO A 344 7.68 -28.96 -7.12
C PRO A 344 7.59 -29.06 -5.58
N LYS A 345 8.69 -29.47 -4.91
CA LYS A 345 8.76 -29.55 -3.45
C LYS A 345 8.82 -28.15 -2.84
N ILE A 346 9.59 -27.25 -3.46
CA ILE A 346 9.78 -25.87 -3.02
C ILE A 346 8.49 -25.07 -3.22
N ASP A 347 7.84 -25.19 -4.38
CA ASP A 347 6.59 -24.50 -4.69
C ASP A 347 5.49 -24.89 -3.70
N ARG A 348 5.40 -26.18 -3.35
CA ARG A 348 4.48 -26.67 -2.32
C ARG A 348 4.78 -26.02 -0.96
N MET A 349 6.05 -25.98 -0.55
CA MET A 349 6.46 -25.35 0.72
C MET A 349 6.13 -23.85 0.72
N LEU A 350 6.38 -23.13 -0.38
CA LEU A 350 6.08 -21.70 -0.50
C LEU A 350 4.57 -21.44 -0.45
N ALA A 351 3.77 -22.25 -1.14
CA ALA A 351 2.31 -22.16 -1.10
C ALA A 351 1.75 -22.42 0.31
N GLU A 352 2.29 -23.41 1.02
CA GLU A 352 1.93 -23.68 2.42
C GLU A 352 2.35 -22.51 3.34
N ARG A 353 3.55 -21.94 3.15
CA ARG A 353 4.00 -20.73 3.88
C ARG A 353 3.05 -19.57 3.69
N GLU A 354 2.59 -19.32 2.47
CA GLU A 354 1.64 -18.26 2.20
C GLU A 354 0.28 -18.53 2.87
N GLN A 355 -0.24 -19.75 2.72
CA GLN A 355 -1.55 -20.13 3.28
C GLN A 355 -1.59 -20.05 4.82
N PHE A 356 -0.46 -20.32 5.47
CA PHE A 356 -0.36 -20.39 6.93
C PHE A 356 0.39 -19.21 7.57
N ALA A 357 0.80 -18.19 6.79
CA ALA A 357 1.54 -17.03 7.28
C ALA A 357 0.90 -16.35 8.52
N ASN A 358 -0.44 -16.33 8.59
CA ASN A 358 -1.20 -15.72 9.67
C ASN A 358 -1.66 -16.71 10.76
N LYS A 359 -1.27 -17.99 10.68
CA LYS A 359 -1.73 -19.05 11.60
C LYS A 359 -0.57 -19.55 12.46
N ALA A 360 -0.37 -18.90 13.61
CA ALA A 360 0.71 -19.18 14.57
C ALA A 360 0.79 -20.65 15.07
N TRP A 361 -0.28 -21.43 14.94
CA TRP A 361 -0.38 -22.79 15.46
C TRP A 361 0.07 -23.88 14.48
N ARG A 362 0.36 -23.57 13.21
CA ARG A 362 0.76 -24.58 12.20
C ARG A 362 2.15 -24.28 11.65
N LYS A 363 3.14 -25.10 12.01
CA LYS A 363 4.47 -25.08 11.38
C LYS A 363 4.39 -25.72 10.00
N VAL A 364 4.85 -25.00 8.98
CA VAL A 364 4.97 -25.51 7.62
C VAL A 364 6.06 -26.57 7.57
N ARG A 365 5.84 -27.65 6.82
CA ARG A 365 6.88 -28.64 6.58
C ARG A 365 7.92 -28.05 5.64
N GLU A 366 9.08 -27.68 6.17
CA GLU A 366 10.17 -27.18 5.34
C GLU A 366 10.83 -28.31 4.55
N VAL A 367 11.29 -27.98 3.34
CA VAL A 367 12.09 -28.90 2.53
C VAL A 367 13.47 -29.01 3.16
N LYS A 368 13.83 -30.22 3.57
CA LYS A 368 15.15 -30.50 4.17
C LYS A 368 16.23 -30.51 3.11
N ARG A 369 17.46 -30.12 3.46
CA ARG A 369 18.62 -30.17 2.54
C ARG A 369 18.83 -31.54 1.91
N THR A 370 18.61 -32.62 2.66
CA THR A 370 18.78 -34.00 2.17
C THR A 370 17.84 -34.35 1.02
N GLU A 371 16.72 -33.63 0.88
CA GLU A 371 15.75 -33.85 -0.20
C GLU A 371 16.13 -33.12 -1.50
N LEU A 372 17.15 -32.26 -1.43
CA LEU A 372 17.66 -31.40 -2.50
C LEU A 372 19.13 -31.70 -2.85
N MET A 373 19.80 -32.55 -2.06
CA MET A 373 21.21 -32.93 -2.24
C MET A 373 21.30 -34.20 -3.08
N ASP A 374 21.30 -34.06 -4.39
CA ASP A 374 21.58 -35.16 -5.31
C ASP A 374 22.80 -34.82 -6.16
N ARG A 375 23.93 -35.49 -5.88
CA ARG A 375 25.20 -35.21 -6.56
C ARG A 375 25.17 -35.62 -8.02
N ASP A 376 24.37 -36.61 -8.37
CA ASP A 376 24.32 -37.15 -9.74
C ASP A 376 23.58 -36.18 -10.68
N LEU A 377 22.78 -35.27 -10.11
CA LEU A 377 22.06 -34.23 -10.84
C LEU A 377 22.82 -32.89 -10.90
N THR A 378 23.91 -32.74 -10.16
CA THR A 378 24.76 -31.53 -10.25
C THR A 378 25.50 -31.47 -11.59
N ILE A 379 25.85 -30.25 -12.01
CA ILE A 379 26.78 -30.06 -13.12
C ILE A 379 28.10 -30.74 -12.75
N PRO A 380 28.83 -31.40 -13.67
CA PRO A 380 30.13 -32.00 -13.37
C PRO A 380 31.07 -31.02 -12.62
N GLY A 381 31.53 -31.42 -11.44
CA GLY A 381 32.36 -30.57 -10.57
C GLY A 381 31.60 -29.46 -9.82
N GLY A 382 30.30 -29.32 -10.02
CA GLY A 382 29.40 -28.35 -9.37
C GLY A 382 29.10 -28.63 -7.90
N TRP A 383 29.86 -29.52 -7.27
CA TRP A 383 29.84 -29.74 -5.83
C TRP A 383 31.11 -29.12 -5.21
N LEU A 384 30.98 -27.86 -4.78
CA LEU A 384 32.09 -27.07 -4.28
C LEU A 384 32.06 -27.00 -2.74
N ARG A 385 33.21 -26.66 -2.13
CA ARG A 385 33.35 -26.56 -0.67
C ARG A 385 34.12 -25.32 -0.27
N HIS A 386 33.74 -24.73 0.86
CA HIS A 386 34.41 -23.58 1.46
C HIS A 386 35.69 -24.00 2.20
N ASN A 387 36.71 -24.44 1.46
CA ASN A 387 38.04 -24.77 2.01
C ASN A 387 39.20 -24.16 1.20
N GLY A 388 40.15 -23.53 1.91
CA GLY A 388 41.45 -23.05 1.40
C GLY A 388 41.42 -22.33 0.05
N GLY A 389 41.37 -20.99 0.05
CA GLY A 389 41.30 -20.19 -1.19
C GLY A 389 40.05 -20.50 -2.03
N TRP A 390 38.94 -20.83 -1.36
CA TRP A 390 37.73 -21.34 -2.00
C TRP A 390 37.09 -20.34 -2.97
N GLN A 391 37.22 -19.04 -2.72
CA GLN A 391 36.71 -18.00 -3.61
C GLN A 391 37.30 -18.13 -5.02
N TRP A 392 38.62 -18.37 -5.11
CA TRP A 392 39.30 -18.56 -6.40
C TRP A 392 38.85 -19.84 -7.11
N LYS A 393 38.67 -20.94 -6.36
CA LYS A 393 38.18 -22.21 -6.93
C LYS A 393 36.76 -22.07 -7.47
N PHE A 394 35.91 -21.32 -6.79
CA PHE A 394 34.55 -21.06 -7.26
C PHE A 394 34.59 -20.16 -8.49
N ASP A 395 35.36 -19.08 -8.48
CA ASP A 395 35.50 -18.16 -9.61
C ASP A 395 36.04 -18.87 -10.87
N GLU A 396 37.04 -19.74 -10.71
CA GLU A 396 37.59 -20.55 -11.80
C GLU A 396 36.54 -21.51 -12.36
N TRP A 397 35.81 -22.21 -11.49
CA TRP A 397 34.76 -23.14 -11.91
C TRP A 397 33.61 -22.42 -12.63
N LEU A 398 33.08 -21.32 -12.06
CA LEU A 398 32.00 -20.54 -12.65
C LEU A 398 32.41 -19.96 -14.01
N ARG A 399 33.67 -19.52 -14.15
CA ARG A 399 34.20 -19.02 -15.43
C ARG A 399 34.34 -20.15 -16.46
N ARG A 400 34.89 -21.29 -16.04
CA ARG A 400 35.20 -22.41 -16.96
C ARG A 400 33.95 -23.15 -17.43
N GLU A 401 33.06 -23.48 -16.50
CA GLU A 401 31.88 -24.31 -16.79
C GLU A 401 30.66 -23.49 -17.24
N LEU A 402 30.48 -22.27 -16.71
CA LEU A 402 29.32 -21.44 -17.03
C LEU A 402 29.66 -20.22 -17.90
N GLY A 403 30.94 -19.92 -18.13
CA GLY A 403 31.34 -18.72 -18.87
C GLY A 403 31.02 -17.41 -18.14
N TRP A 404 30.83 -17.45 -16.83
CA TRP A 404 30.41 -16.27 -16.07
C TRP A 404 31.57 -15.28 -15.86
N GLU A 405 31.27 -13.98 -16.02
CA GLU A 405 32.09 -12.93 -15.39
C GLU A 405 31.93 -13.01 -13.86
N VAL A 406 33.07 -12.91 -13.18
CA VAL A 406 33.24 -13.14 -11.73
C VAL A 406 33.98 -11.98 -11.03
N ARG A 407 34.52 -11.04 -11.81
CA ARG A 407 35.18 -9.83 -11.29
C ARG A 407 34.17 -8.87 -10.70
N ARG A 408 34.42 -8.46 -9.45
CA ARG A 408 33.51 -7.63 -8.66
C ARG A 408 33.29 -6.25 -9.28
N ASP A 409 34.35 -5.61 -9.73
CA ASP A 409 34.33 -4.29 -10.38
C ASP A 409 33.46 -4.30 -11.65
N VAL A 410 33.54 -5.35 -12.46
CA VAL A 410 32.71 -5.46 -13.68
C VAL A 410 31.25 -5.76 -13.36
N LEU A 411 30.99 -6.61 -12.37
CA LEU A 411 29.63 -6.98 -11.98
C LEU A 411 28.89 -5.84 -11.25
N LEU A 412 29.61 -5.01 -10.49
CA LEU A 412 29.04 -3.92 -9.68
C LEU A 412 29.05 -2.55 -10.36
N GLN A 413 29.65 -2.41 -11.56
CA GLN A 413 29.74 -1.15 -12.32
C GLN A 413 28.38 -0.45 -12.61
N LYS A 414 27.25 -1.11 -12.37
CA LYS A 414 25.89 -0.54 -12.50
C LYS A 414 25.16 -0.25 -11.18
N GLU A 415 25.70 -0.66 -10.03
CA GLU A 415 25.01 -0.55 -8.73
C GLU A 415 25.50 0.63 -7.87
N THR A 416 26.73 1.11 -8.09
CA THR A 416 27.42 2.01 -7.15
C THR A 416 26.81 3.40 -6.98
N GLU A 417 25.87 3.83 -7.83
CA GLU A 417 25.36 5.21 -7.77
C GLU A 417 24.05 5.38 -6.96
N ASN A 418 23.28 4.31 -6.69
CA ASN A 418 21.86 4.49 -6.36
C ASN A 418 21.42 4.14 -4.92
N ASP A 419 22.12 3.27 -4.18
CA ASP A 419 21.69 2.83 -2.82
C ASP A 419 22.86 2.77 -1.80
N GLU A 420 23.83 3.68 -1.91
CA GLU A 420 24.90 3.84 -0.91
C GLU A 420 24.34 4.29 0.45
N GLY A 421 24.66 3.50 1.50
CA GLY A 421 24.33 3.75 2.89
C GLY A 421 24.72 2.55 3.78
N SER A 422 25.14 2.80 5.02
CA SER A 422 25.49 1.72 5.96
C SER A 422 24.26 0.86 6.24
N PHE A 423 24.37 -0.45 6.01
CA PHE A 423 23.33 -1.43 6.31
C PHE A 423 23.20 -1.74 7.82
N ASP A 424 23.97 -1.03 8.65
CA ASP A 424 24.16 -1.32 10.08
C ASP A 424 23.53 -0.26 11.00
N ALA A 425 22.77 0.70 10.46
CA ALA A 425 21.91 1.55 11.29
C ALA A 425 20.61 0.79 11.58
N GLU A 426 20.54 0.14 12.74
CA GLU A 426 19.29 -0.26 13.39
C GLU A 426 18.59 0.93 14.04
#